data_AF-A0A1W6CLM8-F1
#
_entry.id   AF-A0A1W6CLM8-F1
#
_cell.length_a   1.000
_cell.length_b   1.000
_cell.length_c   1.000
_cell.angle_alpha   90.00
_cell.angle_beta   90.00
_cell.angle_gamma   90.00
#
_symmetry.space_group_name_H-M   'P 1'
#
loop_
_entity.id
_entity.type
_entity.pdbx_description
1 polymer ?
#
loop_
_entity_poly.entity_id
_entity_poly.type
_entity_poly.pdbx_seq_one_letter_code
_entity_poly.pdbx_strand_id
1 'polypeptide(L)' 'MSLSPTIRPCASSSGSEGRSLLGLAASFLDRRIVAPLALRFERTRLRDELAGLDHRELKDIGITDVDSFVAGWRPNA' A
#
# COMPACT_ATOMS: atom_id res chain seq x y z
N MET A 1 -27.57 -49.12 -35.60
CA MET A 1 -26.61 -49.29 -34.49
C MET A 1 -25.40 -48.42 -34.77
N SER A 2 -25.19 -47.37 -33.99
CA SER A 2 -23.96 -46.57 -33.93
C SER A 2 -24.04 -45.76 -32.63
N LEU A 3 -23.22 -46.13 -31.65
CA LEU A 3 -23.05 -45.38 -30.40
C LEU A 3 -21.71 -44.65 -30.53
N SER A 4 -21.75 -43.35 -30.82
CA SER A 4 -20.58 -42.48 -30.68
C SER A 4 -20.44 -42.09 -29.21
N PRO A 5 -19.34 -42.43 -28.51
CA PRO A 5 -19.11 -41.94 -27.18
C PRO A 5 -18.61 -40.49 -27.28
N THR A 6 -19.41 -39.53 -26.82
CA THR A 6 -18.94 -38.16 -26.60
C THR A 6 -17.96 -38.20 -25.42
N ILE A 7 -16.66 -38.32 -25.72
CA ILE A 7 -15.60 -38.09 -24.74
C ILE A 7 -15.61 -36.58 -24.46
N ARG A 8 -16.30 -36.20 -23.39
CA ARG A 8 -16.05 -34.90 -22.74
C ARG A 8 -14.58 -34.91 -22.32
N PRO A 9 -13.72 -34.00 -22.81
CA PRO A 9 -12.46 -33.80 -22.15
C PRO A 9 -12.83 -33.36 -20.73
N CYS A 10 -12.39 -34.16 -19.74
CA CYS A 10 -12.45 -33.78 -18.34
C CYS A 10 -11.94 -32.35 -18.27
N ALA A 11 -12.83 -31.41 -17.92
CA ALA A 11 -12.40 -30.07 -17.57
C ALA A 11 -11.31 -30.26 -16.52
N SER A 12 -10.10 -29.81 -16.82
CA SER A 12 -9.01 -29.73 -15.87
C SER A 12 -9.50 -28.81 -14.76
N SER A 13 -10.08 -29.41 -13.73
CA SER A 13 -10.22 -28.81 -12.42
C SER A 13 -8.82 -28.62 -11.87
N SER A 14 -8.18 -27.54 -12.28
CA SER A 14 -7.06 -26.94 -11.57
C SER A 14 -7.58 -25.73 -10.82
N GLY A 15 -8.60 -25.96 -9.97
CA GLY A 15 -8.77 -25.12 -8.81
C GLY A 15 -7.70 -25.52 -7.81
N SER A 16 -6.71 -24.67 -7.59
CA SER A 16 -5.95 -24.56 -6.33
C SER A 16 -4.87 -23.49 -6.46
N GLU A 17 -5.24 -22.25 -6.16
CA GLU A 17 -4.48 -21.36 -5.27
C GLU A 17 -2.94 -21.46 -5.28
N GLY A 18 -2.33 -21.30 -6.44
CA GLY A 18 -0.91 -21.02 -6.52
C GLY A 18 -0.67 -19.55 -6.17
N ARG A 19 -0.61 -19.19 -4.88
CA ARG A 19 0.13 -17.99 -4.49
C ARG A 19 1.58 -18.22 -4.91
N SER A 20 1.91 -17.82 -6.14
CA SER A 20 3.25 -17.92 -6.70
C SER A 20 4.23 -17.32 -5.68
N LEU A 21 5.34 -18.01 -5.38
CA LEU A 21 6.33 -17.55 -4.41
C LEU A 21 6.81 -16.11 -4.71
N LEU A 22 6.80 -15.74 -5.99
CA LEU A 22 7.01 -14.37 -6.46
C LEU A 22 5.96 -13.38 -5.97
N GLY A 23 4.67 -13.76 -5.98
CA GLY A 23 3.60 -12.93 -5.42
C GLY A 23 3.71 -12.78 -3.91
N LEU A 24 4.17 -13.82 -3.21
CA LEU A 24 4.42 -13.78 -1.77
C LEU A 24 5.60 -12.86 -1.43
N ALA A 25 6.73 -12.99 -2.15
CA ALA A 25 7.88 -12.12 -2.01
C ALA A 25 7.56 -10.65 -2.37
N ALA A 26 6.79 -10.41 -3.43
CA ALA A 26 6.34 -9.07 -3.82
C ALA A 26 5.47 -8.45 -2.72
N SER A 27 4.51 -9.19 -2.16
CA SER A 27 3.67 -8.70 -1.06
C SER A 27 4.46 -8.39 0.22
N PHE A 28 5.55 -9.13 0.46
CA PHE A 28 6.44 -8.88 1.60
C PHE A 28 7.30 -7.63 1.38
N LEU A 29 7.89 -7.47 0.20
CA LEU A 29 8.64 -6.28 -0.19
C LEU A 29 7.76 -5.03 -0.11
N ASP A 30 6.53 -5.14 -0.61
CA ASP A 30 5.55 -4.06 -0.57
C ASP A 30 5.23 -3.64 0.88
N ARG A 31 4.88 -4.62 1.74
CA ARG A 31 4.58 -4.34 3.15
C ARG A 31 5.77 -3.85 3.96
N ARG A 32 6.97 -4.39 3.72
CA ARG A 32 8.13 -4.16 4.58
C ARG A 32 8.96 -2.97 4.17
N ILE A 33 8.98 -2.65 2.87
CA ILE A 33 9.87 -1.63 2.30
C ILE A 33 9.04 -0.51 1.68
N VAL A 34 8.12 -0.83 0.77
CA VAL A 34 7.38 0.20 0.02
C VAL A 34 6.46 0.99 0.94
N ALA A 35 5.66 0.32 1.77
CA ALA A 35 4.73 1.00 2.67
C ALA A 35 5.43 1.94 3.68
N PRO A 36 6.52 1.55 4.37
CA PRO A 36 7.26 2.47 5.23
C PRO A 36 7.94 3.62 4.48
N LEU A 37 8.43 3.37 3.26
CA LEU A 37 9.05 4.43 2.44
C LEU A 37 8.00 5.42 1.93
N ALA A 38 6.83 4.95 1.49
CA ALA A 38 5.72 5.80 1.08
C ALA A 38 5.30 6.73 2.22
N LEU A 39 5.13 6.20 3.43
CA LEU A 39 4.85 7.01 4.62
C LEU A 39 5.96 8.03 4.90
N ARG A 40 7.23 7.67 4.68
CA ARG A 40 8.35 8.59 4.86
C ARG A 40 8.34 9.70 3.83
N PHE A 41 8.05 9.40 2.57
CA PHE A 41 7.93 10.41 1.51
C PHE A 41 6.76 11.36 1.77
N GLU A 42 5.60 10.84 2.18
CA GLU A 42 4.46 11.68 2.54
C GLU A 42 4.76 12.58 3.74
N ARG A 43 5.43 12.07 4.78
CA ARG A 43 5.88 12.87 5.92
C ARG A 43 6.87 13.96 5.52
N THR A 44 7.83 13.66 4.65
CA THR A 44 8.76 14.67 4.14
C THR A 44 8.02 15.74 3.36
N ARG A 45 7.11 15.33 2.47
CA ARG A 45 6.28 16.28 1.71
C ARG A 45 5.44 17.18 2.63
N LEU A 46 4.79 16.59 3.64
CA LEU A 46 4.03 17.35 4.64
C LEU A 46 4.93 18.33 5.40
N ARG A 47 6.14 17.90 5.76
CA ARG A 47 7.13 18.78 6.40
C ARG A 47 7.49 19.95 5.49
N ASP A 48 7.73 19.72 4.21
CA ASP A 48 8.10 20.77 3.25
C ASP A 48 6.94 21.75 3.04
N GLU A 49 5.71 21.25 2.95
CA GLU A 49 4.50 22.09 2.87
C GLU A 49 4.33 22.95 4.14
N LEU A 50 4.53 22.39 5.34
CA LEU A 50 4.46 23.12 6.62
C LEU A 50 5.63 24.08 6.83
N ALA A 51 6.82 23.73 6.35
CA ALA A 51 7.99 24.60 6.42
C ALA A 51 7.86 25.85 5.52
N GLY A 52 7.01 25.78 4.51
CA GLY A 52 6.66 26.92 3.65
C GLY A 52 5.63 27.88 4.27
N LEU A 53 4.98 27.51 5.38
CA LEU A 53 3.99 28.34 6.06
C LEU A 53 4.65 29.28 7.07
N ASP A 54 4.08 30.48 7.22
CA ASP A 54 4.53 31.43 8.23
C ASP A 54 4.05 31.02 9.63
N HIS A 55 4.72 31.50 10.68
CA HIS A 55 4.43 31.12 12.07
C HIS A 55 2.99 31.43 12.50
N ARG A 56 2.38 32.48 11.92
CA ARG A 56 0.97 32.81 12.14
C ARG A 56 0.02 31.77 11.55
N GLU A 57 0.31 31.32 10.33
CA GLU A 57 -0.51 30.32 9.64
C GLU A 57 -0.42 28.96 10.34
N LEU A 58 0.78 28.56 10.76
CA LEU A 58 0.98 27.37 11.58
C LEU A 58 0.18 27.44 12.89
N LYS A 59 0.19 28.61 13.55
CA LYS A 59 -0.57 28.85 14.78
C LYS A 59 -2.09 28.78 14.55
N ASP A 60 -2.59 29.30 13.43
CA ASP A 60 -4.01 29.27 13.08
C ASP A 60 -4.50 27.82 12.83
N ILE A 61 -3.61 26.93 12.35
CA ILE A 61 -3.88 25.49 12.20
C ILE A 61 -3.66 24.72 13.51
N GLY A 62 -3.14 25.39 14.56
CA GLY A 62 -2.86 24.79 15.86
C GLY A 62 -1.57 23.97 15.91
N ILE A 63 -0.68 24.13 14.93
CA ILE A 63 0.62 23.45 14.89
C ILE A 63 1.66 24.34 15.56
N THR A 64 2.11 23.94 16.74
CA THR A 64 3.14 24.65 17.51
C THR A 64 4.56 24.15 17.24
N ASP A 65 4.68 22.87 16.85
CA ASP A 65 5.95 22.24 16.47
C ASP A 65 5.73 21.32 15.27
N VAL A 66 6.35 21.67 14.14
CA VAL A 66 6.24 20.94 12.87
C VAL A 66 6.85 19.54 13.01
N ASP A 67 7.96 19.40 13.73
CA ASP A 67 8.68 18.13 13.83
C ASP A 67 7.88 17.09 14.62
N SER A 68 7.35 17.47 15.77
CA SER A 68 6.46 16.61 16.57
C SER A 68 5.17 16.27 15.83
N PHE A 69 4.58 17.24 15.12
CA PHE A 69 3.36 17.01 14.34
C PHE A 69 3.58 15.98 13.22
N VAL A 70 4.62 16.16 12.40
CA VAL A 70 4.95 15.24 11.30
C VAL A 70 5.34 13.84 11.82
N ALA A 71 6.01 13.75 12.97
CA ALA A 71 6.34 12.47 13.60
C ALA A 71 5.09 11.69 14.05
N GLY A 72 4.09 12.40 14.58
CA GLY A 72 2.81 11.85 15.02
C GLY A 72 1.80 11.60 13.89
N TRP A 73 1.97 12.26 12.75
CA TRP A 73 1.03 12.19 11.63
C TRP A 73 0.91 10.77 11.03
N ARG A 74 -0.34 10.34 10.84
CA ARG A 74 -0.72 9.05 10.25
C ARG A 74 -1.85 9.28 9.24
N PRO A 75 -1.64 9.02 7.93
CA PRO A 75 -2.60 9.39 6.88
C PRO A 75 -3.92 8.60 6.88
N ASN A 76 -4.08 7.59 7.76
CA ASN A 76 -5.27 6.73 7.83
C ASN A 76 -5.62 6.35 9.29
N ALA A 77 -5.36 7.23 10.25
CA ALA A 77 -5.82 7.05 11.64
C ALA A 77 -7.29 7.47 11.80
#